data_AF-A0A969YFP7-F1
#
_entry.id   AF-A0A969YFP7-F1
#
_cell.length_a   1.000
_cell.length_b   1.000
_cell.length_c   1.000
_cell.angle_alpha   90.00
_cell.angle_beta   90.00
_cell.angle_gamma   90.00
#
_symmetry.space_group_name_H-M   'P 1'
#
loop_
_entity.id
_entity.type
_entity.pdbx_description
1 polymer ?
#
loop_
_entity_poly.entity_id
_entity_poly.type
_entity_poly.pdbx_seq_one_letter_code
_entity_poly.pdbx_strand_id
1 'polypeptide(L)'
;MRRRVGVLPVVAVLACLTLAFLWFSSQLDRSIADASRHYQQAVADGNSLETQQNALKSKLAGANTDAFIETQARTLYDYMRPDEIRFVITNPEALYGTDGTVQ
;
A
#
# COMPACT_ATOMS: atom_id res chain seq x y z
N MET A 1 53.27 4.49 46.50
CA MET A 1 52.30 5.46 47.07
C MET A 1 50.89 5.15 46.55
N ARG A 2 50.05 4.44 47.34
CA ARG A 2 48.64 4.19 46.97
C ARG A 2 47.82 5.42 47.36
N ARG A 3 47.51 6.29 46.40
CA ARG A 3 46.50 7.36 46.58
C ARG A 3 45.15 6.67 46.81
N ARG A 4 44.61 6.78 48.02
CA ARG A 4 43.23 6.40 48.32
C ARG A 4 42.33 7.39 47.59
N VAL A 5 41.96 7.05 46.36
CA VAL A 5 40.98 7.82 45.60
C VAL A 5 39.66 7.70 46.35
N GLY A 6 39.05 8.83 46.71
CA GLY A 6 37.73 8.81 47.34
C GLY A 6 36.74 8.07 46.43
N VAL A 7 35.82 7.30 47.01
CA VAL A 7 34.86 6.48 46.24
C VAL A 7 33.91 7.38 45.43
N LEU A 8 33.65 8.60 45.92
CA LEU A 8 32.76 9.60 45.33
C LEU A 8 33.13 10.04 43.90
N PRO A 9 34.36 10.49 43.60
CA PRO A 9 34.75 10.81 42.22
C PRO A 9 34.75 9.60 41.29
N VAL A 10 35.04 8.39 41.79
CA VAL A 10 34.99 7.17 40.98
C VAL A 10 33.56 6.87 40.55
N VAL A 11 32.60 6.96 41.48
CA VAL A 11 31.17 6.77 41.19
C VAL A 11 30.64 7.83 40.22
N ALA A 12 31.07 9.09 40.38
CA ALA A 12 30.67 10.18 39.48
C ALA A 12 31.17 9.95 38.04
N VAL A 13 32.42 9.52 37.86
CA VAL A 13 32.96 9.20 36.53
C VAL A 13 32.23 8.01 35.91
N LEU A 14 31.92 6.99 36.70
CA LEU A 14 31.20 5.81 36.24
C LEU A 14 29.77 6.14 35.82
N ALA A 15 29.08 7.00 36.57
CA ALA A 15 27.74 7.50 36.23
C ALA A 15 27.76 8.37 34.95
N CYS A 16 28.79 9.21 34.77
CA CYS A 16 28.94 9.97 33.53
C CYS A 16 29.15 9.06 32.31
N LEU A 17 29.95 8.00 32.45
CA LEU A 17 30.18 7.05 31.36
C LEU A 17 28.92 6.28 30.98
N THR A 18 28.11 5.83 31.96
CA THR A 18 26.86 5.12 31.67
C THR A 18 25.80 6.01 31.06
N LEU A 19 25.68 7.27 31.51
CA LEU A 19 24.76 8.24 30.90
C LEU A 19 25.16 8.59 29.47
N ALA A 20 26.45 8.79 29.20
CA ALA A 20 26.95 9.02 27.85
C ALA A 20 26.68 7.81 26.94
N PHE A 21 26.90 6.59 27.46
CA PHE A 21 26.63 5.36 26.73
C PHE A 21 25.14 5.16 26.42
N LEU A 22 24.27 5.38 27.40
CA LEU A 22 22.81 5.30 27.22
C LEU A 22 22.32 6.33 26.20
N TRP A 23 22.86 7.54 26.22
CA TRP A 23 22.49 8.57 25.24
C TRP A 23 22.89 8.17 23.83
N PHE A 24 24.13 7.67 23.64
CA PHE A 24 24.60 7.20 22.34
C PHE A 24 23.83 5.96 21.84
N SER A 25 23.53 5.00 22.73
CA SER A 25 22.71 3.84 22.42
C SER A 25 21.30 4.24 21.96
N SER A 26 20.69 5.20 22.66
CA SER A 26 19.35 5.69 22.30
C SER A 26 19.30 6.40 20.93
N GLN A 27 20.45 6.90 20.45
CA GLN A 27 20.58 7.49 19.12
C GLN A 27 20.74 6.43 18.04
N LEU A 28 21.43 5.32 18.33
CA LEU A 28 21.59 4.18 17.44
C LEU A 28 20.26 3.44 17.20
N ASP A 29 19.46 3.21 18.23
CA ASP A 29 18.16 2.53 18.09
C ASP A 29 17.20 3.29 17.16
N ARG A 30 17.24 4.63 17.20
CA ARG A 30 16.45 5.48 16.29
C ARG A 30 16.91 5.31 14.83
N SER A 31 18.22 5.28 14.60
CA SER A 31 18.76 5.11 13.24
C SER A 31 18.43 3.74 12.62
N ILE A 32 18.39 2.68 13.43
CA ILE A 32 17.99 1.33 12.99
C ILE A 32 16.48 1.27 12.72
N ALA A 33 15.67 1.90 13.57
CA ALA A 33 14.22 1.98 13.38
C ALA A 33 13.86 2.74 12.09
N ASP A 34 14.56 3.85 11.80
CA ASP A 34 14.34 4.63 10.59
C ASP A 34 14.84 3.88 9.35
N ALA A 35 16.00 3.22 9.40
CA ALA A 35 16.49 2.38 8.31
C ALA A 35 15.53 1.22 7.99
N SER A 36 14.97 0.57 9.02
CA SER A 36 13.97 -0.50 8.84
C SER A 36 12.68 0.03 8.22
N ARG A 37 12.23 1.23 8.58
CA ARG A 37 11.05 1.86 7.98
C ARG A 37 11.27 2.21 6.52
N HIS A 38 12.43 2.77 6.18
CA HIS A 38 12.79 3.04 4.78
C HIS A 38 12.86 1.77 3.94
N TYR A 39 13.39 0.69 4.50
CA TYR A 39 13.42 -0.61 3.83
C TYR A 39 12.01 -1.17 3.60
N GLN A 40 11.15 -1.16 4.64
CA GLN A 40 9.76 -1.62 4.52
C GLN A 40 8.98 -0.79 3.49
N GLN A 41 9.21 0.52 3.44
CA GLN A 41 8.56 1.40 2.48
C GLN A 41 9.03 1.13 1.05
N ALA A 42 10.33 0.96 0.83
CA ALA A 42 10.87 0.60 -0.50
C ALA A 42 10.36 -0.76 -0.99
N VAL A 43 10.20 -1.74 -0.10
CA VAL A 43 9.62 -3.05 -0.44
C VAL A 43 8.13 -2.94 -0.77
N ALA A 44 7.36 -2.14 -0.02
CA ALA A 44 5.96 -1.88 -0.31
C ALA A 44 5.77 -1.20 -1.67
N ASP A 45 6.59 -0.19 -1.97
CA ASP A 45 6.56 0.52 -3.25
C ASP A 45 6.93 -0.43 -4.41
N GLY A 46 7.97 -1.27 -4.22
CA GLY A 46 8.37 -2.28 -5.19
C GLY A 46 7.25 -3.30 -5.50
N ASN A 47 6.62 -3.85 -4.47
CA ASN A 47 5.48 -4.77 -4.62
C ASN A 47 4.30 -4.11 -5.34
N SER A 48 4.03 -2.83 -5.06
CA SER A 48 2.95 -2.10 -5.71
C SER A 48 3.20 -1.91 -7.20
N LEU A 49 4.45 -1.61 -7.59
CA LEU A 49 4.87 -1.46 -8.98
C LEU A 49 4.83 -2.80 -9.72
N GLU A 50 5.28 -3.89 -9.09
CA GLU A 50 5.24 -5.23 -9.67
C GLU A 50 3.79 -5.69 -9.89
N THR A 51 2.90 -5.44 -8.93
CA THR A 51 1.47 -5.74 -9.05
C THR A 51 0.84 -4.97 -10.24
N GLN A 52 1.16 -3.69 -10.38
CA GLN A 52 0.69 -2.87 -11.50
C GLN A 52 1.24 -3.38 -12.84
N GLN A 53 2.54 -3.71 -12.91
CA GLN A 53 3.13 -4.29 -14.11
C GLN A 53 2.47 -5.61 -14.50
N ASN A 54 2.23 -6.51 -13.55
CA ASN A 54 1.57 -7.79 -13.81
C ASN A 54 0.13 -7.59 -14.29
N ALA A 55 -0.61 -6.65 -13.70
CA ALA A 55 -1.96 -6.30 -14.17
C ALA A 55 -1.96 -5.73 -15.60
N LEU A 56 -1.03 -4.81 -15.90
CA LEU A 56 -0.85 -4.24 -17.23
C LEU A 56 -0.43 -5.30 -18.26
N LYS A 57 0.48 -6.20 -17.90
CA LYS A 57 0.93 -7.31 -18.75
C LYS A 57 -0.19 -8.31 -19.02
N SER A 58 -1.02 -8.61 -18.03
CA SER A 58 -2.23 -9.42 -18.20
C SER A 58 -3.25 -8.74 -19.12
N LYS A 59 -3.45 -7.42 -18.99
CA LYS A 59 -4.29 -6.65 -19.92
C LYS A 59 -3.72 -6.68 -21.33
N LEU A 60 -2.41 -6.50 -21.50
CA LEU A 60 -1.74 -6.51 -22.80
C LEU A 60 -1.82 -7.88 -23.47
N ALA A 61 -1.68 -8.97 -22.71
CA ALA A 61 -1.82 -10.33 -23.21
C ALA A 61 -3.24 -10.59 -23.77
N GLY A 62 -4.27 -9.99 -23.15
CA GLY A 62 -5.65 -10.05 -23.62
C GLY A 62 -6.01 -8.99 -24.67
N ALA A 63 -5.20 -7.94 -24.84
CA ALA A 63 -5.56 -6.75 -25.63
C ALA A 63 -5.78 -7.04 -27.13
N ASN A 64 -5.11 -8.06 -27.66
CA ASN A 64 -5.26 -8.49 -29.05
C ASN A 64 -6.36 -9.55 -29.25
N THR A 65 -7.15 -9.86 -28.22
CA THR A 65 -8.28 -10.77 -28.37
C THR A 65 -9.51 -9.99 -28.82
N ASP A 66 -10.32 -10.59 -29.71
CA ASP A 66 -11.57 -9.99 -30.18
C ASP A 66 -12.52 -9.63 -29.03
N ALA A 67 -12.50 -10.42 -27.95
CA ALA A 67 -13.28 -10.17 -26.75
C ALA A 67 -12.88 -8.88 -26.01
N PHE A 68 -11.58 -8.54 -25.99
CA PHE A 68 -11.11 -7.29 -25.40
C PHE A 68 -11.50 -6.09 -26.27
N ILE A 69 -11.34 -6.20 -27.59
CA ILE A 69 -11.73 -5.15 -28.55
C ILE A 69 -13.23 -4.88 -28.45
N GLU A 70 -14.04 -5.92 -28.41
CA GLU A 70 -15.49 -5.82 -28.25
C GLU A 70 -15.88 -5.18 -26.91
N THR A 71 -15.25 -5.59 -25.80
CA THR A 71 -15.54 -5.03 -24.47
C THR A 71 -15.18 -3.54 -24.41
N GLN A 72 -14.06 -3.16 -25.01
CA GLN A 72 -13.65 -1.76 -25.11
C GLN A 72 -14.57 -0.96 -26.03
N ALA A 73 -15.00 -1.54 -27.16
CA ALA A 73 -15.93 -0.92 -28.09
C ALA A 73 -17.31 -0.69 -27.44
N ARG A 74 -17.81 -1.66 -26.67
CA ARG A 74 -19.04 -1.54 -25.87
C ARG A 74 -18.94 -0.44 -24.83
N THR A 75 -17.81 -0.36 -24.12
CA THR A 75 -17.63 0.60 -23.01
C THR A 75 -17.44 2.04 -23.52
N LEU A 76 -16.67 2.23 -24.60
CA LEU A 76 -16.29 3.56 -25.08
C LEU A 76 -17.25 4.14 -26.13
N TYR A 77 -17.81 3.28 -26.98
CA TYR A 77 -18.59 3.69 -28.15
C TYR A 77 -20.00 3.11 -28.16
N ASP A 78 -20.41 2.45 -27.07
CA ASP A 78 -21.72 1.81 -26.96
C ASP A 78 -22.00 0.82 -28.11
N TYR A 79 -20.92 0.21 -28.62
CA TYR A 79 -20.97 -0.71 -29.75
C TYR A 79 -21.86 -1.91 -29.44
N MET A 80 -22.71 -2.28 -30.39
CA MET A 80 -23.48 -3.51 -30.36
C MET A 80 -23.11 -4.39 -31.56
N ARG A 81 -23.05 -5.70 -31.35
CA ARG A 81 -22.88 -6.61 -32.49
C ARG A 81 -24.11 -6.51 -33.41
N PRO A 82 -23.96 -6.76 -34.73
CA PRO A 82 -25.06 -6.68 -35.69
C PRO A 82 -26.31 -7.50 -35.32
N ASP A 83 -26.11 -8.62 -34.62
CA ASP A 83 -27.18 -9.54 -34.22
C ASP A 83 -27.59 -9.40 -32.73
N GLU A 84 -27.17 -8.32 -32.06
CA GLU A 84 -27.42 -8.10 -30.63
C GLU A 84 -28.51 -7.05 -30.39
N ILE A 85 -29.44 -7.35 -29.48
CA ILE A 85 -30.52 -6.44 -29.07
C ILE A 85 -30.24 -5.96 -27.65
N ARG A 86 -30.08 -4.65 -27.46
CA ARG A 86 -29.98 -4.03 -26.12
C ARG A 86 -31.32 -3.46 -25.67
N PHE A 87 -31.79 -3.92 -24.51
CA PHE A 87 -32.92 -3.30 -23.81
C PHE A 87 -32.40 -2.20 -22.89
N VAL A 88 -32.76 -0.94 -23.17
CA VAL A 88 -32.50 0.19 -22.27
C VAL A 88 -33.80 0.52 -21.54
N ILE A 89 -33.87 0.15 -20.27
CA ILE A 89 -35.03 0.48 -19.42
C ILE A 89 -34.89 1.94 -19.01
N THR A 90 -35.61 2.83 -19.70
CA THR A 90 -35.57 4.29 -19.47
C THR A 90 -36.43 4.73 -18.28
N ASN A 91 -37.27 3.83 -17.75
CA ASN A 91 -38.20 4.08 -16.65
C ASN A 91 -38.42 2.78 -15.84
N PRO A 92 -37.52 2.46 -14.89
CA PRO A 92 -37.60 1.20 -14.12
C PRO A 92 -38.75 1.17 -13.12
N GLU A 93 -39.24 2.34 -12.69
CA GLU A 93 -40.37 2.50 -11.76
C GLU A 93 -41.75 2.25 -12.40
N ALA A 94 -41.84 2.16 -13.72
CA ALA A 94 -43.06 1.71 -14.42
C ALA A 94 -43.19 0.17 -14.50
N LEU A 95 -42.10 -0.58 -14.30
CA LEU A 95 -42.09 -2.06 -14.38
C LEU A 95 -42.49 -2.72 -13.07
N TYR A 96 -42.08 -2.13 -11.95
CA TYR A 96 -42.49 -2.52 -10.62
C TYR A 96 -43.34 -1.38 -10.08
N GLY A 97 -44.66 -1.44 -10.32
CA GLY A 97 -45.57 -0.58 -9.58
C GLY A 97 -45.32 -0.67 -8.07
N THR A 98 -45.96 0.18 -7.29
CA THR A 98 -45.86 0.30 -5.82
C THR A 98 -46.14 -0.97 -5.00
N ASP A 99 -46.24 -2.13 -5.63
CA ASP A 99 -46.47 -3.45 -5.05
C ASP A 99 -45.19 -4.29 -4.91
N GLY A 100 -44.01 -3.69 -5.11
CA GLY A 100 -42.75 -4.22 -4.57
C GLY A 100 -42.63 -3.93 -3.07
N THR A 101 -43.63 -4.33 -2.28
CA THR A 101 -43.61 -4.13 -0.83
C THR A 101 -42.42 -4.86 -0.23
N VAL A 102 -41.46 -4.07 0.24
CA VAL A 102 -40.49 -4.44 1.27
C VAL A 102 -41.29 -4.96 2.46
N GLN A 103 -41.20 -6.27 2.72
CA GLN A 103 -41.36 -6.83 4.05
C GLN A 103 -40.03 -7.43 4.47
#